data_AF-A0A1G3RHY7-F1
#
_entry.id   AF-A0A1G3RHY7-F1
#
_cell.length_a   1.000
_cell.length_b   1.000
_cell.length_c   1.000
_cell.angle_alpha   90.00
_cell.angle_beta   90.00
_cell.angle_gamma   90.00
#
_symmetry.space_group_name_H-M   'P 1'
#
loop_
_entity.id
_entity.type
_entity.pdbx_description
1 polymer ?
#
loop_
_entity_poly.entity_id
_entity_poly.type
_entity_poly.pdbx_seq_one_letter_code
_entity_poly.pdbx_strand_id
1 'polypeptide(L)'
;MWSVNTIWFDMFIFSTVLLLGNILMGHFEERTSRYRKLIKSTSFLVLFLLISVFLGKLISFTVLGVLFIPVLYIHIVVLGKHGINGWTGEPKDKYYEFRGWDKDIFKNKMK
;
A
#
# COMPACT_ATOMS: atom_id res chain seq x y z
N MET A 1 2.66 -28.87 -14.92
CA MET A 1 2.82 -27.86 -15.99
C MET A 1 2.59 -26.49 -15.39
N TRP A 2 3.58 -25.59 -15.40
CA TRP A 2 3.37 -24.20 -14.98
C TRP A 2 2.76 -23.42 -16.13
N SER A 3 1.61 -22.77 -15.88
CA SER A 3 0.91 -21.95 -16.86
C SER A 3 0.62 -20.58 -16.27
N VAL A 4 1.01 -19.54 -17.02
CA VAL A 4 0.73 -18.14 -16.68
C VAL A 4 -0.73 -17.78 -16.95
N ASN A 5 -1.48 -18.60 -17.69
CA ASN A 5 -2.88 -18.35 -18.05
C ASN A 5 -3.83 -19.08 -17.08
N THR A 6 -3.60 -18.93 -15.79
CA THR A 6 -4.44 -19.52 -14.74
C THR A 6 -4.74 -18.48 -13.67
N ILE A 7 -5.88 -18.63 -13.00
CA ILE A 7 -6.24 -17.75 -11.87
C ILE A 7 -5.22 -17.84 -10.72
N TRP A 8 -4.55 -18.99 -10.57
CA TRP A 8 -3.49 -19.19 -9.60
C TRP A 8 -2.27 -18.31 -9.86
N PHE A 9 -1.92 -18.10 -11.14
CA PHE A 9 -0.84 -17.18 -11.50
C PHE A 9 -1.20 -15.74 -11.12
N ASP A 10 -2.44 -15.31 -11.39
CA ASP A 10 -2.91 -13.98 -11.04
C ASP A 10 -2.94 -13.77 -9.52
N MET A 11 -3.46 -14.75 -8.78
CA MET A 11 -3.45 -14.78 -7.32
C MET A 11 -2.03 -14.65 -6.76
N PHE A 12 -1.08 -15.40 -7.33
CA PHE A 12 0.33 -15.31 -6.96
C PHE A 12 0.87 -13.90 -7.14
N ILE A 13 0.69 -13.30 -8.33
CA ILE A 13 1.19 -11.93 -8.60
C ILE A 13 0.55 -10.90 -7.65
N PHE A 14 -0.78 -10.91 -7.49
CA PHE A 14 -1.47 -9.96 -6.61
C PHE A 14 -1.02 -10.10 -5.16
N SER A 15 -0.83 -11.34 -4.69
CA SER A 15 -0.33 -11.62 -3.34
C SER A 15 1.11 -11.15 -3.17
N THR A 16 1.99 -11.37 -4.17
CA THR A 16 3.38 -10.87 -4.15
C THR A 16 3.42 -9.35 -4.09
N VAL A 17 2.60 -8.65 -4.88
CA VAL A 17 2.54 -7.18 -4.85
C VAL A 17 2.08 -6.67 -3.48
N LEU A 18 1.03 -7.27 -2.91
CA LEU A 18 0.56 -6.92 -1.55
C LEU A 18 1.63 -7.19 -0.49
N LEU A 19 2.33 -8.33 -0.58
CA LEU A 19 3.41 -8.68 0.34
C LEU A 19 4.54 -7.66 0.27
N LEU A 20 5.04 -7.37 -0.93
CA LEU A 20 6.11 -6.40 -1.15
C LEU A 20 5.69 -5.00 -0.67
N GLY A 21 4.46 -4.58 -0.97
CA GLY A 21 3.92 -3.30 -0.49
C GLY A 21 3.88 -3.23 1.03
N ASN A 22 3.46 -4.29 1.72
CA ASN A 22 3.44 -4.34 3.19
C ASN A 22 4.84 -4.33 3.80
N ILE A 23 5.83 -4.98 3.16
CA ILE A 23 7.23 -4.97 3.61
C ILE A 23 7.86 -3.59 3.41
N LEU A 24 7.73 -3.03 2.20
CA LEU A 24 8.39 -1.79 1.81
C LEU A 24 7.72 -0.55 2.41
N MET A 25 6.40 -0.56 2.59
CA MET A 25 5.60 0.60 3.01
C MET A 25 4.90 0.39 4.34
N GLY A 26 5.23 -0.68 5.09
CA GLY A 26 4.54 -1.02 6.34
C GLY A 26 4.66 0.06 7.44
N HIS A 27 5.76 0.80 7.45
CA HIS A 27 6.00 1.92 8.39
C HIS A 27 5.05 3.09 8.16
N PHE A 28 4.52 3.27 6.95
CA PHE A 28 3.47 4.27 6.68
C PHE A 28 2.11 3.88 7.30
N GLU A 29 1.96 2.68 7.87
CA GLU A 29 0.72 2.26 8.52
C GLU A 29 0.93 1.82 9.97
N GLU A 30 2.02 2.22 10.63
CA GLU A 30 2.39 1.68 11.95
C GLU A 30 1.31 1.82 13.04
N ARG A 31 0.53 2.91 13.02
CA ARG A 31 -0.59 3.14 13.96
C ARG A 31 -1.94 2.61 13.47
N THR A 32 -2.00 2.05 12.27
CA THR A 32 -3.24 1.45 11.74
C THR A 32 -3.47 0.09 12.40
N SER A 33 -4.69 -0.15 12.89
CA SER A 33 -5.05 -1.43 13.53
C SER A 33 -4.78 -2.62 12.60
N ARG A 34 -4.33 -3.74 13.17
CA ARG A 34 -4.00 -4.97 12.41
C ARG A 34 -5.19 -5.48 11.58
N TYR A 35 -6.40 -5.40 12.12
CA TYR A 35 -7.62 -5.80 11.42
C TYR A 35 -7.88 -4.97 10.15
N ARG A 36 -7.72 -3.64 10.21
CA ARG A 36 -7.87 -2.78 9.01
C ARG A 36 -6.83 -3.12 7.93
N LYS A 37 -5.58 -3.44 8.32
CA LYS A 37 -4.54 -3.86 7.36
C LYS A 37 -4.89 -5.18 6.68
N LEU A 38 -5.38 -6.15 7.47
CA LEU A 38 -5.81 -7.45 6.98
C LEU A 38 -6.99 -7.30 6.02
N ILE A 39 -8.07 -6.61 6.44
CA ILE A 39 -9.25 -6.33 5.61
C ILE A 39 -8.83 -5.65 4.32
N LYS A 40 -8.03 -4.59 4.36
CA LYS A 40 -7.53 -3.90 3.16
C LYS A 40 -6.83 -4.88 2.19
N SER A 41 -5.92 -5.71 2.70
CA SER A 41 -5.14 -6.65 1.86
C SER A 41 -6.03 -7.75 1.28
N THR A 42 -6.92 -8.33 2.08
CA THR A 42 -7.86 -9.37 1.62
C THR A 42 -8.89 -8.80 0.64
N SER A 43 -9.45 -7.63 0.91
CA SER A 43 -10.38 -6.95 0.00
C SER A 43 -9.72 -6.61 -1.33
N PHE A 44 -8.47 -6.14 -1.31
CA PHE A 44 -7.70 -5.92 -2.54
C PHE A 44 -7.53 -7.21 -3.34
N LEU A 45 -7.06 -8.29 -2.70
CA LEU A 45 -6.85 -9.56 -3.38
C LEU A 45 -8.14 -10.11 -4.00
N VAL A 46 -9.24 -10.13 -3.23
CA VAL A 46 -10.54 -10.59 -3.71
C VAL A 46 -11.03 -9.72 -4.87
N LEU A 47 -10.96 -8.40 -4.74
CA LEU A 47 -11.39 -7.47 -5.80
C LEU A 47 -10.64 -7.73 -7.12
N PHE A 48 -9.32 -7.85 -7.07
CA PHE A 48 -8.51 -8.07 -8.27
C PHE A 48 -8.71 -9.46 -8.87
N LEU A 49 -8.93 -10.48 -8.05
CA LEU A 49 -9.33 -11.80 -8.57
C LEU A 49 -10.69 -11.76 -9.26
N LEU A 50 -11.67 -11.04 -8.70
CA LEU A 50 -12.98 -10.85 -9.34
C LEU A 50 -12.84 -10.11 -10.68
N ILE A 51 -12.04 -9.03 -10.73
CA ILE A 51 -11.77 -8.31 -11.97
C ILE A 51 -11.13 -9.25 -13.00
N SER A 52 -10.14 -10.05 -12.62
CA SER A 52 -9.52 -11.00 -13.54
C SER A 52 -10.50 -12.06 -14.07
N VAL A 53 -11.36 -12.60 -13.21
CA VAL A 53 -12.37 -13.60 -13.60
C VAL A 53 -13.44 -13.02 -14.54
N PHE A 54 -13.97 -11.84 -14.24
CA PHE A 54 -15.11 -11.27 -14.97
C PHE A 54 -14.72 -10.37 -16.15
N LEU A 55 -13.63 -9.63 -16.04
CA LEU A 55 -13.17 -8.68 -17.05
C LEU A 55 -11.89 -9.15 -17.76
N GLY A 56 -11.30 -10.25 -17.32
CA GLY A 56 -10.13 -10.84 -17.92
C GLY A 56 -8.81 -10.29 -17.38
N LYS A 57 -7.77 -11.10 -17.58
CA LYS A 57 -6.42 -10.88 -17.06
C LYS A 57 -5.83 -9.53 -17.48
N LEU A 58 -5.90 -9.20 -18.78
CA LEU A 58 -5.32 -7.96 -19.30
C LEU A 58 -5.86 -6.73 -18.55
N ILE A 59 -7.18 -6.64 -18.40
CA ILE A 59 -7.83 -5.54 -17.70
C ILE A 59 -7.40 -5.51 -16.24
N SER A 60 -7.39 -6.65 -15.55
CA SER A 60 -6.98 -6.73 -14.15
C SER A 60 -5.55 -6.21 -13.92
N PHE A 61 -4.60 -6.60 -14.78
CA PHE A 61 -3.21 -6.15 -14.66
C PHE A 61 -3.03 -4.69 -15.05
N THR A 62 -3.77 -4.20 -16.05
CA THR A 62 -3.77 -2.77 -16.40
C THR A 62 -4.28 -1.93 -15.24
N VAL A 63 -5.40 -2.33 -14.61
CA VAL A 63 -5.96 -1.63 -13.44
C VAL A 63 -4.94 -1.64 -12.28
N LEU A 64 -4.29 -2.78 -12.04
CA LEU A 64 -3.25 -2.89 -11.01
C LEU A 64 -2.11 -1.91 -11.28
N GLY A 65 -1.61 -1.85 -12.51
CA GLY A 65 -0.56 -0.92 -12.94
C GLY A 65 -0.96 0.54 -12.74
N VAL A 66 -2.19 0.90 -13.13
CA VAL A 66 -2.73 2.26 -12.98
C VAL A 66 -2.82 2.68 -11.50
N LEU A 67 -3.13 1.77 -10.58
CA LEU A 67 -3.16 2.08 -9.14
C LEU A 67 -1.79 2.44 -8.54
N PHE A 68 -0.67 2.14 -9.22
CA PHE A 68 0.63 2.64 -8.78
C PHE A 68 0.81 4.14 -9.02
N ILE A 69 0.09 4.74 -9.97
CA ILE A 69 0.15 6.17 -10.25
C ILE A 69 -0.16 7.01 -9.00
N PRO A 70 -1.30 6.83 -8.29
CA PRO A 70 -1.55 7.58 -7.07
C PRO A 70 -0.56 7.26 -5.96
N VAL A 71 -0.06 6.01 -5.85
CA VAL A 71 0.98 5.65 -4.88
C VAL A 71 2.23 6.49 -5.12
N LEU A 72 2.75 6.48 -6.35
CA LEU A 72 3.94 7.25 -6.73
C LEU A 72 3.71 8.75 -6.55
N TYR A 73 2.55 9.27 -6.94
CA TYR A 73 2.22 10.67 -6.77
C TYR A 73 2.22 11.09 -5.30
N ILE A 74 1.64 10.28 -4.41
CA ILE A 74 1.64 10.57 -2.97
C ILE A 74 3.07 10.59 -2.43
N HIS A 75 3.89 9.58 -2.77
CA HIS A 75 5.22 9.44 -2.18
C HIS A 75 6.21 10.48 -2.74
N ILE A 76 6.15 10.76 -4.04
CA ILE A 76 7.09 11.67 -4.70
C ILE A 76 6.68 13.13 -4.51
N VAL A 77 5.38 13.44 -4.64
CA VAL A 77 4.90 14.83 -4.69
C VAL A 77 4.23 15.25 -3.39
N VAL A 78 3.22 14.51 -2.92
CA VAL A 78 2.41 14.95 -1.78
C VAL A 78 3.21 14.97 -0.50
N LEU A 79 3.93 13.89 -0.17
CA LEU A 79 4.74 13.84 1.04
C LEU A 79 5.87 14.88 1.00
N GLY A 80 6.55 15.02 -0.15
CA GLY A 80 7.59 16.04 -0.34
C GLY A 80 7.08 17.47 -0.10
N LYS A 81 5.87 17.81 -0.58
CA LYS A 81 5.22 19.11 -0.33
C LYS A 81 4.91 19.37 1.15
N HIS A 82 4.76 18.32 1.94
CA HIS A 82 4.55 18.41 3.39
C HIS A 82 5.86 18.34 4.19
N GLY A 83 7.02 18.32 3.52
CA GLY A 83 8.32 18.19 4.16
C GLY A 83 8.53 16.81 4.79
N ILE A 84 7.87 15.78 4.24
CA ILE A 84 7.99 14.38 4.65
C ILE A 84 8.72 13.62 3.54
N ASN A 85 9.70 12.81 3.92
CA ASN A 85 10.40 11.94 2.99
C ASN A 85 9.44 10.86 2.45
N GLY A 86 9.29 10.82 1.14
CA GLY A 86 8.41 9.91 0.42
C GLY A 86 8.70 8.43 0.60
N TRP A 87 9.91 8.06 1.00
CA TRP A 87 10.34 6.69 1.18
C TRP A 87 10.31 6.25 2.64
N THR A 88 10.83 7.10 3.55
CA THR A 88 10.96 6.75 4.98
C THR A 88 9.81 7.23 5.85
N GLY A 89 9.05 8.23 5.40
CA GLY A 89 8.04 8.89 6.23
C GLY A 89 8.62 9.77 7.33
N GLU A 90 9.89 10.16 7.24
CA GLU A 90 10.54 11.08 8.18
C GLU A 90 10.42 12.55 7.74
N PRO A 91 10.33 13.51 8.68
CA PRO A 91 10.31 13.32 10.12
C PRO A 91 8.94 12.83 10.62
N LYS A 92 8.93 11.90 11.60
CA LYS A 92 7.70 11.22 12.04
C LYS A 92 6.63 12.12 12.63
N ASP A 93 7.00 13.21 13.28
CA ASP A 93 6.07 14.19 13.84
C ASP A 93 5.18 14.81 12.75
N LYS A 94 5.78 15.27 11.63
CA LYS A 94 5.06 15.77 10.47
C LYS A 94 4.23 14.70 9.80
N TYR A 95 4.76 13.47 9.69
CA TYR A 95 4.02 12.37 9.11
C TYR A 95 2.78 12.02 9.93
N TYR A 96 2.90 12.01 11.26
CA TYR A 96 1.79 11.71 12.16
C TYR A 96 0.74 12.81 12.09
N GLU A 97 1.15 14.07 12.05
CA GLU A 97 0.27 15.21 11.82
C GLU A 97 -0.48 15.07 10.48
N PHE A 98 0.22 14.78 9.39
CA PHE A 98 -0.39 14.53 8.08
C PHE A 98 -1.40 13.38 8.10
N ARG A 99 -1.16 12.34 8.91
CA ARG A 99 -2.05 11.18 9.07
C ARG A 99 -3.17 11.39 10.09
N GLY A 100 -3.19 12.51 10.81
CA GLY A 100 -4.12 12.75 11.92
C GLY A 100 -3.89 11.82 13.11
N TRP A 101 -2.66 11.35 13.31
CA TRP A 101 -2.25 10.56 14.47
C TRP A 101 -1.67 11.45 15.57
N ASP A 102 -1.64 10.93 16.80
CA ASP A 102 -1.06 11.62 17.95
C ASP A 102 0.45 11.83 17.78
N LYS A 103 0.86 13.09 17.59
CA LYS A 103 2.24 13.53 17.38
C LYS A 103 3.02 13.78 18.68
N ASP A 104 2.37 13.85 19.84
CA ASP A 104 3.02 14.21 21.11
C ASP A 104 3.78 13.05 21.75
N ILE A 105 3.68 11.83 21.20
CA ILE A 105 4.49 10.67 21.64
C ILE A 105 6.00 10.91 21.52
N PHE A 106 6.43 11.88 20.71
CA PHE A 106 7.84 12.23 20.53
C PHE A 106 8.33 13.28 21.55
N LYS A 107 7.44 14.08 22.16
CA LYS A 107 7.83 15.10 23.16
C LYS A 107 8.43 14.48 24.43
N ASN A 108 7.91 13.33 24.86
CA ASN A 108 8.43 12.61 26.03
C ASN A 108 9.80 11.96 25.82
N LYS A 109 10.29 11.90 24.57
CA LYS A 109 11.57 11.26 24.22
C LYS A 109 12.76 12.24 24.20
N MET A 110 12.49 13.55 24.31
CA MET A 110 13.48 14.63 24.28
C MET A 110 13.69 15.32 25.65
N LYS A 111 13.07 14.81 26.71
CA LYS A 111 13.40 15.15 28.10
C LYS A 111 14.27 14.03 28.69
#